data_AF-A0A329XGU7-F1
#
_entry.id   AF-A0A329XGU7-F1
#
_cell.length_a   1.000
_cell.length_b   1.000
_cell.length_c   1.000
_cell.angle_alpha   90.00
_cell.angle_beta   90.00
_cell.angle_gamma   90.00
#
_symmetry.space_group_name_H-M   'P 1'
#
loop_
_entity.id
_entity.type
_entity.pdbx_description
1 polymer ?
#
loop_
_entity_poly.entity_id
_entity_poly.type
_entity_poly.pdbx_seq_one_letter_code
_entity_poly.pdbx_strand_id
1 'polypeptide(L)'
;MRCLLDQLEQRGNGLRYPLTRLVRDSLFELRASGSDIARTLFVFQKGKQIYILRCFMKKTDKTPPSEIELVLKRLEDMTYG
;
A
#
# COMPACT_ATOMS: atom_id res chain seq x y z
N MET A 1 -21.33 -2.15 -3.89
CA MET A 1 -20.28 -2.45 -2.91
C MET A 1 -18.95 -2.03 -3.55
N ARG A 2 -18.30 -0.96 -3.09
CA ARG A 2 -17.02 -0.50 -3.66
C ARG A 2 -15.89 -1.13 -2.86
N CYS A 3 -14.92 -1.73 -3.53
CA CYS A 3 -13.77 -2.32 -2.87
C CYS A 3 -12.79 -1.22 -2.42
N LEU A 4 -11.85 -1.56 -1.54
CA LEU A 4 -10.93 -0.60 -0.96
C LEU A 4 -9.96 -0.01 -2.00
N LEU A 5 -9.64 -0.77 -3.05
CA LEU A 5 -8.87 -0.31 -4.21
C LEU A 5 -9.62 0.78 -4.99
N ASP A 6 -10.93 0.64 -5.19
CA ASP A 6 -11.74 1.68 -5.84
C ASP A 6 -11.69 3.01 -5.07
N GLN A 7 -11.63 2.93 -3.73
CA GLN A 7 -11.48 4.13 -2.90
C GLN A 7 -10.11 4.77 -3.04
N LEU A 8 -9.06 3.96 -3.16
CA LEU A 8 -7.70 4.42 -3.40
C LEU A 8 -7.59 5.09 -4.78
N GLU A 9 -8.22 4.53 -5.80
CA GLU A 9 -8.27 5.12 -7.15
C GLU A 9 -9.01 6.47 -7.15
N GLN A 10 -10.18 6.54 -6.51
CA GLN A 10 -11.02 7.76 -6.50
C GLN A 10 -10.42 8.89 -5.66
N ARG A 11 -9.78 8.57 -4.52
CA ARG A 11 -9.32 9.57 -3.54
C ARG A 11 -7.81 9.78 -3.56
N GLY A 12 -7.03 8.85 -4.11
CA GLY A 12 -5.58 8.92 -4.15
C GLY A 12 -4.96 9.21 -2.79
N ASN A 13 -4.08 10.22 -2.74
CA ASN A 13 -3.40 10.66 -1.53
C ASN A 13 -4.33 11.33 -0.49
N GLY A 14 -5.58 11.59 -0.84
CA GLY A 14 -6.62 12.04 0.09
C GLY A 14 -7.14 10.92 1.01
N LEU A 15 -6.81 9.66 0.73
CA LEU A 15 -7.15 8.54 1.60
C LEU A 15 -6.25 8.57 2.84
N ARG A 16 -6.84 8.76 4.02
CA ARG A 16 -6.13 8.90 5.31
C ARG A 16 -6.40 7.73 6.25
N TYR A 17 -5.75 7.75 7.41
CA TYR A 17 -6.04 6.86 8.53
C TYR A 17 -7.57 6.82 8.84
N PRO A 18 -8.18 5.66 9.11
CA PRO A 18 -7.55 4.34 9.35
C PRO A 18 -7.29 3.50 8.10
N LEU A 19 -7.69 3.98 6.92
CA LEU A 19 -7.65 3.21 5.67
C LEU A 19 -6.25 3.16 5.03
N THR A 20 -5.44 4.19 5.27
CA THR A 20 -4.02 4.20 4.86
C THR A 20 -3.13 4.44 6.05
N ARG A 21 -1.93 3.87 5.99
CA ARG A 21 -0.86 4.12 6.95
C ARG A 21 0.45 4.30 6.20
N LEU A 22 1.21 5.33 6.56
CA LEU A 22 2.59 5.44 6.12
C LEU A 22 3.43 4.37 6.84
N VAL A 23 4.11 3.52 6.07
CA VAL A 23 4.98 2.46 6.60
C VAL A 23 6.40 3.00 6.75
N ARG A 24 6.96 3.55 5.67
CA ARG A 24 8.32 4.09 5.62
C ARG A 24 8.49 4.98 4.39
N ASP A 25 9.16 6.13 4.54
CA ASP A 25 9.49 7.07 3.45
C ASP A 25 8.27 7.45 2.58
N SER A 26 8.13 6.84 1.40
CA SER A 26 7.01 7.02 0.45
C SER A 26 6.10 5.79 0.31
N LEU A 27 6.35 4.75 1.12
CA LEU A 27 5.61 3.50 1.11
C LEU A 27 4.40 3.57 2.04
N PHE A 28 3.23 3.37 1.44
CA PHE A 28 1.95 3.34 2.12
C PHE A 28 1.38 1.93 2.17
N GLU A 29 0.69 1.64 3.27
CA GLU A 29 -0.13 0.46 3.46
C GLU A 29 -1.59 0.86 3.38
N LEU A 30 -2.34 0.21 2.48
CA LEU A 30 -3.78 0.22 2.44
C LEU A 30 -4.31 -0.85 3.41
N ARG A 31 -5.09 -0.40 4.39
CA ARG A 31 -5.70 -1.20 5.44
C ARG A 31 -7.19 -1.27 5.20
N ALA A 32 -7.68 -2.47 4.95
CA ALA A 32 -9.11 -2.70 4.96
C ALA A 32 -9.64 -2.76 6.40
N SER A 33 -10.81 -2.17 6.63
CA SER A 33 -11.50 -2.26 7.92
C SER A 33 -12.46 -3.46 7.88
N GLY A 34 -12.52 -4.27 8.94
CA GLY A 34 -13.50 -5.37 9.05
C GLY A 34 -12.99 -6.74 8.57
N SER A 35 -13.80 -7.45 7.78
CA SER A 35 -13.58 -8.84 7.30
C SER A 35 -12.51 -8.96 6.20
N ASP A 36 -12.01 -7.84 5.72
CA ASP A 36 -11.08 -7.81 4.61
C ASP A 36 -9.66 -8.04 5.12
N ILE A 37 -9.15 -9.22 4.76
CA ILE A 37 -7.85 -9.74 5.20
C ILE A 37 -6.73 -9.30 4.26
N ALA A 38 -7.00 -8.57 3.19
CA ALA A 38 -5.96 -8.12 2.27
C ALA A 38 -5.23 -6.88 2.80
N ARG A 39 -3.91 -6.87 2.62
CA ARG A 39 -3.02 -5.73 2.86
C ARG A 39 -2.33 -5.39 1.55
N THR A 40 -2.44 -4.13 1.14
CA THR A 40 -1.83 -3.65 -0.10
C THR A 40 -0.75 -2.62 0.23
N LEU A 41 0.46 -2.85 -0.27
CA LEU A 41 1.58 -1.93 -0.17
C LEU A 41 1.73 -1.21 -1.50
N PHE A 42 1.76 0.13 -1.44
CA PHE A 42 1.76 0.96 -2.63
C PHE A 42 2.54 2.26 -2.41
N VAL A 43 2.96 2.90 -3.49
CA VAL A 43 3.64 4.21 -3.47
C VAL A 43 2.91 5.21 -4.37
N PHE A 44 3.00 6.49 -4.01
CA PHE A 44 2.63 7.58 -4.90
C PHE A 44 3.85 8.07 -5.66
N GLN A 45 3.75 8.16 -6.98
CA GLN A 45 4.76 8.76 -7.84
C GLN A 45 4.26 10.08 -8.44
N LYS A 46 5.18 10.81 -9.09
CA LYS A 46 4.85 12.04 -9.82
C LYS A 46 3.79 11.74 -10.88
N GLY A 47 2.93 12.72 -11.15
CA GLY A 47 1.85 12.55 -12.14
C GLY A 47 0.59 11.85 -11.62
N LYS A 48 0.37 11.82 -10.28
CA LYS A 48 -0.81 11.20 -9.64
C LYS A 48 -0.92 9.68 -9.91
N GLN A 49 0.22 9.02 -10.10
CA GLN A 49 0.27 7.58 -10.33
C GLN A 49 0.44 6.83 -9.00
N ILE A 50 -0.29 5.72 -8.89
CA ILE A 50 -0.26 4.83 -7.74
C ILE A 50 0.32 3.50 -8.22
N TYR A 51 1.45 3.10 -7.64
CA TYR A 51 2.08 1.82 -7.95
C TYR A 51 1.83 0.85 -6.80
N ILE A 52 1.10 -0.22 -7.09
CA ILE A 52 0.89 -1.32 -6.15
C ILE A 52 2.08 -2.26 -6.26
N LEU A 53 2.88 -2.32 -5.20
CA LEU A 53 4.12 -3.11 -5.18
C LEU A 53 3.88 -4.51 -4.63
N ARG A 54 2.87 -4.66 -3.76
CA ARG A 54 2.49 -5.95 -3.19
C ARG A 54 1.07 -5.95 -2.64
N CYS A 55 0.38 -7.08 -2.78
CA CYS A 55 -0.87 -7.36 -2.08
C CYS A 55 -0.78 -8.75 -1.47
N PHE A 56 -1.15 -8.90 -0.20
CA PHE A 56 -1.08 -10.18 0.49
C PHE A 56 -2.20 -10.33 1.52
N MET A 57 -2.59 -11.58 1.81
CA MET A 57 -3.51 -11.88 2.88
C MET A 57 -2.79 -11.83 4.22
N LYS A 58 -3.28 -10.98 5.11
CA LYS A 58 -2.85 -10.76 6.48
C LYS A 58 -3.04 -12.03 7.30
N LYS A 59 -1.94 -12.67 7.68
CA LYS A 59 -1.93 -13.73 8.72
C LYS A 59 -1.70 -13.16 10.13
N THR A 60 -1.15 -11.94 10.23
CA THR A 60 -0.73 -11.29 11.47
C THR A 60 -1.17 -9.83 11.52
N ASP A 61 -1.38 -9.25 12.71
CA ASP A 61 -1.86 -7.86 12.81
C ASP A 61 -0.86 -6.79 12.34
N LYS A 62 0.42 -7.15 12.36
CA LYS A 62 1.50 -6.30 11.85
C LYS A 62 1.96 -6.80 10.48
N THR A 63 2.33 -5.85 9.64
CA THR A 63 3.05 -6.07 8.37
C THR A 63 4.41 -6.67 8.72
N PRO A 64 4.76 -7.88 8.23
CA PRO A 64 6.05 -8.47 8.51
C PRO A 64 7.19 -7.59 7.96
N PRO A 65 8.29 -7.38 8.70
CA PRO A 65 9.41 -6.56 8.24
C PRO A 65 10.02 -7.01 6.90
N SER A 66 10.10 -8.32 6.68
CA SER A 66 10.61 -8.91 5.43
C SER A 66 9.80 -8.48 4.19
N GLU A 67 8.50 -8.24 4.35
CA GLU A 67 7.64 -7.77 3.26
C GLU A 67 7.91 -6.31 2.92
N ILE A 68 8.23 -5.51 3.94
CA ILE A 68 8.61 -4.11 3.78
C ILE A 68 9.95 -4.04 3.03
N GLU A 69 10.93 -4.84 3.44
CA GLU A 69 12.25 -4.91 2.79
C GLU A 69 12.15 -5.31 1.31
N LEU A 70 11.35 -6.35 1.00
CA LEU A 70 11.13 -6.79 -0.37
C LEU A 70 10.52 -5.67 -1.23
N VAL A 71 9.57 -4.93 -0.68
CA VAL A 71 8.91 -3.83 -1.39
C VAL A 71 9.84 -2.65 -1.60
N LEU A 72 10.68 -2.32 -0.62
CA LEU A 72 11.69 -1.27 -0.77
C LEU A 72 12.71 -1.61 -1.86
N LYS A 73 13.18 -2.86 -1.89
CA LYS A 73 14.09 -3.31 -2.95
C LYS A 73 13.46 -3.17 -4.34
N ARG A 74 12.20 -3.60 -4.50
CA ARG A 74 11.46 -3.44 -5.77
C ARG A 74 11.25 -1.99 -6.16
N LEU A 75 11.04 -1.10 -5.18
CA LEU A 75 10.89 0.32 -5.42
C LEU A 75 12.20 0.91 -5.94
N GLU A 76 13.32 0.57 -5.31
CA GLU A 76 14.66 0.99 -5.73
C GLU A 76 14.95 0.55 -7.17
N ASP A 77 14.70 -0.73 -7.49
CA ASP A 77 14.83 -1.27 -8.86
C ASP A 77 13.95 -0.50 -9.88
N MET A 78 12.75 -0.06 -9.49
CA MET A 78 11.84 0.69 -10.36
C MET A 78 12.25 2.15 -10.56
N THR A 79 12.97 2.75 -9.62
CA THR A 79 13.40 4.15 -9.68
C THR A 79 14.77 4.37 -10.31
N TYR A 80 15.64 3.37 -10.23
CA TYR A 80 17.02 3.45 -10.71
C TYR A 80 17.32 2.48 -11.87
N GLY A 81 16.36 1.65 -12.27
CA GLY A 81 16.42 0.78 -13.44
C GLY A 81 16.09 1.47 -14.76
#